data_AF-A0A929Z593-F1
#
_entry.id   AF-A0A929Z593-F1
#
_cell.length_a   1.000
_cell.length_b   1.000
_cell.length_c   1.000
_cell.angle_alpha   90.00
_cell.angle_beta   90.00
_cell.angle_gamma   90.00
#
_symmetry.space_group_name_H-M   'P 1'
#
loop_
_entity.id
_entity.type
_entity.pdbx_description
1 polymer ?
#
loop_
_entity_poly.entity_id
_entity_poly.type
_entity_poly.pdbx_seq_one_letter_code
_entity_poly.pdbx_strand_id
1 'polypeptide(L)'
;ANRGGLYPTEDTVSAAFRFADGMPASGTWCFVAHESVKEDRILLIGDRGQISFSVFTYAPIHVQCENGDRHLEVENPEHVQIPLLREIMGHLQGHTVCTCDSVSATPTNWVIDRILGKI
;
A
#
# COMPACT_ATOMS: atom_id res chain seq x y z
N ALA A 1 11.81 13.01 6.40
CA ALA A 1 12.19 14.03 7.40
C ALA A 1 10.99 14.40 8.26
N ASN A 2 11.21 14.90 9.47
CA ASN A 2 10.14 15.50 10.28
C ASN A 2 9.93 16.97 9.85
N ARG A 3 8.68 17.38 9.59
CA ARG A 3 8.30 18.73 9.15
C ARG A 3 7.38 19.42 10.16
N GLY A 4 6.56 18.68 10.91
CA GLY A 4 5.61 19.23 11.89
C GLY A 4 6.19 19.44 13.30
N GLY A 5 7.35 18.86 13.62
CA GLY A 5 8.02 18.99 14.91
C GLY A 5 7.31 18.30 16.08
N LEU A 6 6.34 17.42 15.82
CA LEU A 6 5.46 16.84 16.86
C LEU A 6 6.04 15.60 17.56
N TYR A 7 7.05 14.95 16.96
CA TYR A 7 7.67 13.72 17.43
C TYR A 7 9.04 13.52 16.75
N PRO A 8 9.92 12.61 17.23
CA PRO A 8 11.25 12.40 16.62
C PRO A 8 11.21 11.77 15.22
N THR A 9 10.23 10.91 14.94
CA THR A 9 10.11 10.16 13.68
C THR A 9 9.77 11.06 12.49
N GLU A 10 10.18 10.67 11.29
CA GLU A 10 9.78 11.35 10.05
C GLU A 10 8.27 11.32 9.84
N ASP A 11 7.69 12.46 9.49
CA ASP A 11 6.26 12.60 9.13
C ASP A 11 6.05 12.83 7.63
N THR A 12 7.13 13.19 6.91
CA THR A 12 7.12 13.56 5.49
C THR A 12 8.25 12.82 4.79
N VAL A 13 7.90 11.82 3.99
CA VAL A 13 8.84 10.93 3.29
C VAL A 13 8.40 10.81 1.84
N SER A 14 9.35 10.92 0.92
CA SER A 14 9.13 10.61 -0.49
C SER A 14 10.22 9.64 -0.96
N ALA A 15 9.85 8.73 -1.84
CA ALA A 15 10.76 7.75 -2.41
C ALA A 15 10.48 7.56 -3.90
N ALA A 16 11.53 7.27 -4.65
CA ALA A 16 11.45 6.75 -6.01
C ALA A 16 12.40 5.56 -6.12
N PHE A 17 11.93 4.48 -6.71
CA PHE A 17 12.68 3.23 -6.83
C PHE A 17 12.34 2.51 -8.12
N ARG A 18 13.10 1.46 -8.42
CA ARG A 18 12.95 0.64 -9.62
C ARG A 18 12.91 -0.82 -9.22
N PHE A 19 11.94 -1.56 -9.73
CA PHE A 19 11.84 -3.00 -9.56
C PHE A 19 12.93 -3.73 -10.38
N ALA A 20 13.12 -5.02 -10.10
CA ALA A 20 14.16 -5.84 -10.76
C ALA A 20 13.97 -5.93 -12.29
N ASP A 21 12.73 -5.85 -12.76
CA ASP A 21 12.35 -5.83 -14.19
C ASP A 21 12.51 -4.44 -14.84
N GLY A 22 12.91 -3.44 -14.06
CA GLY A 22 13.10 -2.08 -14.53
C GLY A 22 11.89 -1.16 -14.36
N MET A 23 10.73 -1.66 -13.88
CA MET A 23 9.53 -0.86 -13.67
C MET A 23 9.78 0.22 -12.60
N PRO A 24 9.53 1.51 -12.90
CA PRO A 24 9.69 2.58 -11.93
C PRO A 24 8.48 2.65 -10.99
N ALA A 25 8.72 3.10 -9.76
CA ALA A 25 7.68 3.44 -8.81
C ALA A 25 8.11 4.64 -7.96
N SER A 26 7.12 5.38 -7.45
CA SER A 26 7.34 6.49 -6.53
C SER A 26 6.19 6.60 -5.54
N GLY A 27 6.48 7.09 -4.34
CA GLY A 27 5.48 7.31 -3.29
C GLY A 27 5.82 8.53 -2.44
N THR A 28 4.79 9.16 -1.88
CA THR A 28 4.91 10.23 -0.90
C THR A 28 3.97 9.95 0.27
N TRP A 29 4.48 10.09 1.48
CA TRP A 29 3.75 9.95 2.72
C TRP A 29 3.94 11.24 3.52
N CYS A 30 2.85 11.92 3.85
CA CYS A 30 2.87 13.17 4.61
C CYS A 30 1.76 13.16 5.67
N PHE A 31 2.13 12.97 6.93
CA PHE A 31 1.21 12.93 8.07
C PHE A 31 0.88 14.31 8.66
N VAL A 32 1.44 15.37 8.08
CA VAL A 32 1.24 16.77 8.50
C VAL A 32 0.67 17.62 7.35
N ALA A 33 0.14 16.98 6.33
CA ALA A 33 -0.58 17.64 5.26
C ALA A 33 -1.86 18.30 5.80
N HIS A 34 -2.26 19.43 5.21
CA HIS A 34 -3.51 20.09 5.60
C HIS A 34 -4.72 19.22 5.22
N GLU A 35 -5.79 19.25 6.01
CA GLU A 35 -6.99 18.40 5.80
C GLU A 35 -7.59 18.58 4.39
N SER A 36 -7.49 19.79 3.80
CA SER A 36 -8.00 20.08 2.46
C SER A 36 -7.29 19.34 1.32
N VAL A 37 -6.13 18.73 1.59
CA VAL A 37 -5.34 17.94 0.63
C VAL A 37 -5.14 16.52 1.12
N LYS A 38 -5.99 16.05 2.04
CA LYS A 38 -5.97 14.67 2.50
C LYS A 38 -6.24 13.74 1.32
N GLU A 39 -5.25 12.92 1.00
CA GLU A 39 -5.30 11.98 -0.11
C GLU A 39 -4.77 10.62 0.35
N ASP A 40 -5.44 9.57 -0.12
CA ASP A 40 -5.02 8.18 0.00
C ASP A 40 -5.27 7.51 -1.33
N ARG A 41 -4.21 7.37 -2.12
CA ARG A 41 -4.30 6.94 -3.50
C ARG A 41 -3.08 6.12 -3.89
N ILE A 42 -3.34 4.96 -4.45
CA ILE A 42 -2.38 4.12 -5.17
C ILE A 42 -2.78 4.16 -6.63
N LEU A 43 -1.82 4.41 -7.53
CA LEU A 43 -2.03 4.48 -8.97
C LEU A 43 -1.14 3.46 -9.66
N LEU A 44 -1.76 2.57 -10.42
CA LEU A 44 -1.11 1.61 -11.31
C LEU A 44 -1.32 2.07 -12.75
N ILE A 45 -0.23 2.27 -13.48
CA ILE A 45 -0.25 2.73 -14.87
C ILE A 45 0.23 1.58 -15.75
N GLY A 46 -0.62 1.17 -16.69
CA GLY A 46 -0.30 0.17 -17.70
C GLY A 46 -0.28 0.77 -19.10
N ASP A 47 -0.02 -0.08 -20.08
CA ASP A 47 -0.01 0.26 -21.50
C ASP A 47 -1.42 0.57 -22.07
N ARG A 48 -2.47 0.07 -21.43
CA ARG A 48 -3.88 0.22 -21.88
C ARG A 48 -4.74 1.07 -20.96
N GLY A 49 -4.12 1.80 -20.03
CA GLY A 49 -4.83 2.64 -19.09
C GLY A 49 -4.27 2.59 -17.68
N GLN A 50 -5.12 2.92 -16.70
CA GLN A 50 -4.73 3.01 -15.30
C GLN A 50 -5.80 2.45 -14.38
N ILE A 51 -5.35 2.03 -13.19
CA ILE A 51 -6.20 1.67 -12.07
C ILE A 51 -5.76 2.53 -10.88
N SER A 52 -6.70 3.18 -10.20
CA SER A 52 -6.43 3.81 -8.91
C SER A 52 -7.40 3.35 -7.82
N PHE A 53 -6.87 3.17 -6.63
CA PHE A 53 -7.63 2.74 -5.46
C PHE A 53 -7.04 3.35 -4.19
N SER A 54 -7.77 3.19 -3.10
CA SER A 54 -7.43 3.72 -1.78
C SER A 54 -7.39 2.58 -0.76
N VAL A 55 -6.69 2.77 0.35
CA VAL A 55 -6.54 1.75 1.42
C VAL A 55 -7.34 2.14 2.67
N PHE A 56 -7.39 3.43 2.98
CA PHE A 56 -7.98 4.03 4.18
C PHE A 56 -9.25 4.83 3.90
N THR A 57 -9.36 5.46 2.73
CA THR A 57 -10.55 6.26 2.38
C THR A 57 -11.67 5.43 1.77
N TYR A 58 -11.36 4.22 1.30
CA TYR A 58 -12.30 3.30 0.66
C TYR A 58 -13.07 3.92 -0.52
N ALA A 59 -12.47 4.91 -1.18
CA ALA A 59 -12.93 5.42 -2.44
C ALA A 59 -13.03 4.27 -3.47
N PRO A 60 -14.04 4.27 -4.36
CA PRO A 60 -14.22 3.23 -5.36
C PRO A 60 -12.95 3.00 -6.19
N ILE A 61 -12.71 1.75 -6.59
CA ILE A 61 -11.60 1.44 -7.50
C ILE A 61 -11.94 2.06 -8.84
N HIS A 62 -11.12 3.00 -9.29
CA HIS A 62 -11.26 3.70 -10.55
C HIS A 62 -10.42 3.01 -11.62
N VAL A 63 -11.06 2.57 -12.71
CA VAL A 63 -10.42 1.95 -13.86
C VAL A 63 -10.67 2.82 -15.08
N GLN A 64 -9.60 3.34 -15.67
CA GLN A 64 -9.67 4.17 -16.86
C GLN A 64 -8.88 3.50 -17.98
N CYS A 65 -9.53 3.20 -19.10
CA CYS A 65 -8.93 2.53 -20.25
C CYS A 65 -9.58 3.00 -21.55
N GLU A 66 -9.16 2.46 -22.69
CA GLU A 66 -9.75 2.77 -24.02
C GLU A 66 -11.26 2.52 -24.07
N ASN A 67 -11.76 1.55 -23.29
CA ASN A 67 -13.18 1.24 -23.20
C ASN A 67 -13.97 2.20 -22.29
N GLY A 68 -13.32 3.27 -21.82
CA GLY A 68 -13.91 4.30 -20.96
C GLY A 68 -13.55 4.18 -19.49
N ASP A 69 -14.28 4.95 -18.70
CA ASP A 69 -14.14 5.11 -17.26
C ASP A 69 -15.13 4.20 -16.52
N ARG A 70 -14.64 3.45 -15.53
CA ARG A 70 -15.45 2.60 -14.66
C ARG A 70 -15.04 2.78 -13.21
N HIS A 71 -16.04 2.89 -12.34
CA HIS A 71 -15.87 2.89 -10.89
C HIS A 71 -16.43 1.58 -10.34
N LEU A 72 -15.60 0.86 -9.60
CA LEU A 72 -15.98 -0.40 -8.94
C LEU A 72 -16.10 -0.13 -7.44
N GLU A 73 -17.34 -0.17 -6.94
CA GLU A 73 -17.60 -0.13 -5.51
C GLU A 73 -17.38 -1.52 -4.93
N VAL A 74 -16.53 -1.61 -3.91
CA VAL A 74 -16.27 -2.83 -3.15
C VAL A 74 -16.69 -2.56 -1.72
N GLU A 75 -17.70 -3.28 -1.23
CA GLU A 75 -18.10 -3.17 0.16
C GLU A 75 -16.98 -3.65 1.07
N ASN A 76 -16.72 -2.88 2.12
CA ASN A 76 -15.78 -3.30 3.14
C ASN A 76 -16.33 -4.52 3.87
N PRO A 77 -15.52 -5.57 4.06
CA PRO A 77 -15.91 -6.67 4.92
C PRO A 77 -16.11 -6.13 6.34
N GLU A 78 -17.05 -6.72 7.08
CA GLU A 78 -17.28 -6.39 8.49
C GLU A 78 -15.99 -6.47 9.32
N HIS A 79 -15.12 -7.44 8.98
CA HIS A 79 -13.82 -7.64 9.59
C HIS A 79 -12.74 -7.87 8.54
N VAL A 80 -11.90 -6.86 8.30
CA VAL A 80 -10.82 -6.88 7.31
C VAL A 80 -9.80 -8.01 7.54
N GLN A 81 -9.57 -8.40 8.80
CA GLN A 81 -8.51 -9.34 9.19
C GLN A 81 -8.90 -10.82 9.05
N ILE A 82 -10.18 -11.12 8.85
CA ILE A 82 -10.68 -12.51 8.83
C ILE A 82 -9.96 -13.41 7.82
N PRO A 83 -9.65 -12.98 6.58
CA PRO A 83 -8.94 -13.82 5.63
C PRO A 83 -7.59 -14.31 6.17
N LEU A 84 -6.79 -13.42 6.76
CA LEU A 84 -5.48 -13.78 7.32
C LEU A 84 -5.63 -14.66 8.57
N LEU A 85 -6.59 -14.36 9.45
CA LEU A 85 -6.83 -15.18 10.64
C LEU A 85 -7.21 -16.62 10.27
N ARG A 86 -8.00 -16.82 9.21
CA ARG A 86 -8.35 -18.17 8.72
C ARG A 86 -7.12 -18.93 8.24
N GLU A 87 -6.22 -18.27 7.49
CA GLU A 87 -4.96 -18.89 7.05
C GLU A 87 -4.07 -19.28 8.24
N ILE A 88 -3.95 -18.40 9.24
CA ILE A 88 -3.17 -18.68 10.47
C ILE A 88 -3.78 -19.86 11.22
N MET A 89 -5.10 -19.87 11.42
CA MET A 89 -5.78 -20.96 12.12
C MET A 89 -5.64 -22.29 11.37
N GLY A 90 -5.83 -22.29 10.05
CA GLY A 90 -5.64 -23.47 9.20
C GLY A 90 -4.22 -24.01 9.28
N HIS A 91 -3.22 -23.12 9.34
CA HIS A 91 -1.82 -23.50 9.51
C HIS A 91 -1.54 -24.14 10.87
N LEU A 92 -2.00 -23.50 11.96
CA LEU A 92 -1.80 -24.02 13.32
C LEU A 92 -2.50 -25.36 13.56
N GLN A 93 -3.60 -25.61 12.85
CA GLN A 93 -4.33 -26.88 12.88
C GLN A 93 -3.76 -27.95 11.93
N GLY A 94 -2.77 -27.60 11.09
CA GLY A 94 -2.18 -28.51 10.11
C GLY A 94 -3.04 -28.76 8.87
N HIS A 95 -4.06 -27.94 8.61
CA HIS A 95 -4.94 -28.05 7.44
C HIS A 95 -4.39 -27.33 6.20
N THR A 96 -3.70 -26.21 6.38
CA THR A 96 -3.16 -25.38 5.29
C THR A 96 -1.75 -24.86 5.64
N VAL A 97 -1.11 -24.17 4.69
CA VAL A 97 0.16 -23.45 4.94
C VAL A 97 -0.08 -21.96 4.81
N CYS A 98 0.04 -21.23 5.91
CA CYS A 98 0.02 -19.77 5.88
C CYS A 98 1.36 -19.25 5.35
N THR A 99 1.34 -18.50 4.25
CA THR A 99 2.55 -17.94 3.63
C THR A 99 2.89 -16.53 4.12
N CYS A 100 2.03 -15.94 4.96
CA CYS A 100 2.27 -14.65 5.60
C CYS A 100 3.14 -14.85 6.85
N ASP A 101 4.44 -14.96 6.65
CA ASP A 101 5.43 -15.17 7.71
C ASP A 101 6.48 -14.05 7.76
N SER A 102 7.40 -14.16 8.71
CA SER A 102 8.50 -13.18 8.88
C SER A 102 9.42 -13.09 7.66
N VAL A 103 9.57 -14.17 6.88
CA VAL A 103 10.42 -14.20 5.69
C VAL A 103 9.75 -13.39 4.57
N SER A 104 8.45 -13.59 4.35
CA SER A 104 7.65 -12.86 3.37
C SER A 104 7.60 -11.35 3.63
N ALA A 105 7.68 -10.93 4.90
CA ALA A 105 7.68 -9.52 5.30
C ALA A 105 9.05 -8.83 5.15
N THR A 106 10.13 -9.62 5.10
CA THR A 106 11.52 -9.10 5.10
C THR A 106 11.81 -8.12 3.95
N PRO A 107 11.41 -8.38 2.69
CA PRO A 107 11.65 -7.45 1.59
C PRO A 107 11.04 -6.07 1.82
N THR A 108 9.83 -6.01 2.39
CA THR A 108 9.16 -4.74 2.69
C THR A 108 9.95 -3.93 3.72
N ASN A 109 10.34 -4.56 4.84
CA ASN A 109 11.16 -3.89 5.85
C ASN A 109 12.49 -3.40 5.27
N TRP A 110 13.15 -4.23 4.45
CA TRP A 110 14.40 -3.86 3.79
C TRP A 110 14.24 -2.62 2.89
N VAL A 111 13.16 -2.53 2.11
CA VAL A 111 12.88 -1.34 1.27
C VAL A 111 12.63 -0.11 2.15
N ILE A 112 11.87 -0.23 3.23
CA ILE A 112 11.59 0.88 4.13
C ILE A 112 12.86 1.38 4.81
N ASP A 113 13.73 0.49 5.28
CA ASP A 113 15.01 0.88 5.88
C ASP A 113 15.93 1.60 4.89
N ARG A 114 15.97 1.15 3.62
CA ARG A 114 16.66 1.84 2.52
C ARG A 114 16.08 3.25 2.29
N ILE A 115 14.76 3.39 2.23
CA ILE A 115 14.08 4.69 2.05
C ILE A 115 14.41 5.65 3.19
N LEU A 116 14.49 5.13 4.42
CA LEU A 116 14.81 5.91 5.62
C LEU A 116 16.32 6.09 5.85
N GLY A 117 17.18 5.55 4.97
CA GLY A 117 18.64 5.66 5.09
C GLY A 117 19.22 4.95 6.32
N LYS A 118 18.56 3.90 6.81
CA LYS A 118 19.02 3.10 7.96
C LYS A 118 20.03 2.01 7.56
N ILE A 119 20.03 1.62 6.28
CA ILE A 119 20.94 0.64 5.67
C ILE A 119 21.38 1.07 4.27
#